data_AF-A0A519TSD4-F1
#
_entry.id   AF-A0A519TSD4-F1
#
_cell.length_a   1.000
_cell.length_b   1.000
_cell.length_c   1.000
_cell.angle_alpha   90.00
_cell.angle_beta   90.00
_cell.angle_gamma   90.00
#
_symmetry.space_group_name_H-M   'P 1'
#
loop_
_entity.id
_entity.type
_entity.pdbx_description
1 polymer ?
#
loop_
_entity_poly.entity_id
_entity_poly.type
_entity_poly.pdbx_seq_one_letter_code
_entity_poly.pdbx_strand_id
1 'polypeptide(L)'
;KNPVEISQKAIAYAKQNNKKVVIIDTAGRLAVDEQMMREIEAVKKAINPSETLFVVDSMTGQDAVNTAKTFNDRLNFDGVVLTKLDGDSRGGAALSIRAVVEKPIKFISTGEKMEALDLFYPDRMAQRILGMGDVISLVERAQQQFDEDEAKRINAKIRKNQFDFNDFLGQLEQIKKMGNLKDLVGMIPGASKMMKDVEIDDDAFKPVESIIKSMTKQERAQPDLINGSRRRRLAAGSGTDIQQVNALMKQFEDMRKMMRTMNKMSQTKGGMAQMAKMMGGMKGGGMPGMGRR
;
A
#
# COMPACT_ATOMS: atom_id res chain seq x y z
N LYS A 1 -3.59 -14.27 -38.96
CA LYS A 1 -4.82 -14.63 -38.21
C LYS A 1 -5.69 -13.37 -38.16
N ASN A 2 -7.00 -13.45 -38.47
CA ASN A 2 -7.87 -12.28 -38.59
C ASN A 2 -8.41 -11.84 -37.20
N PRO A 3 -8.05 -10.66 -36.66
CA PRO A 3 -8.52 -10.22 -35.33
C PRO A 3 -10.02 -10.00 -35.24
N VAL A 4 -10.67 -9.64 -36.35
CA VAL A 4 -12.13 -9.46 -36.41
C VAL A 4 -12.84 -10.78 -36.13
N GLU A 5 -12.45 -11.84 -36.83
CA GLU A 5 -13.03 -13.17 -36.65
C GLU A 5 -12.79 -13.73 -35.24
N ILE A 6 -11.58 -13.51 -34.70
CA ILE A 6 -11.24 -13.96 -33.34
C ILE A 6 -12.14 -13.26 -32.32
N SER A 7 -12.31 -11.94 -32.45
CA SER A 7 -13.12 -11.15 -31.51
C SER A 7 -14.60 -11.53 -31.59
N GLN A 8 -15.14 -11.76 -32.79
CA GLN A 8 -16.51 -12.22 -32.98
C GLN A 8 -16.74 -13.62 -32.40
N LYS A 9 -15.80 -14.55 -32.62
CA LYS A 9 -15.86 -15.91 -32.05
C LYS A 9 -15.80 -15.87 -30.52
N ALA A 10 -14.96 -15.01 -29.94
CA ALA A 10 -14.87 -14.83 -28.49
C ALA A 10 -16.21 -14.36 -27.88
N ILE A 11 -16.88 -13.40 -28.53
CA ILE A 11 -18.19 -12.90 -28.09
C ILE A 11 -19.27 -13.98 -28.24
N ALA A 12 -19.29 -14.72 -29.35
CA ALA A 12 -20.23 -15.82 -29.56
C ALA A 12 -20.06 -16.91 -28.48
N TYR A 13 -18.81 -17.28 -28.19
CA TYR A 13 -18.49 -18.22 -27.13
C TYR A 13 -18.95 -17.71 -25.76
N ALA A 14 -18.68 -16.45 -25.43
CA ALA A 14 -19.10 -15.84 -24.17
C ALA A 14 -20.62 -15.86 -23.99
N LYS A 15 -21.38 -15.57 -25.06
CA LYS A 15 -22.85 -15.66 -25.08
C LYS A 15 -23.34 -17.08 -24.85
N GLN A 16 -22.75 -18.07 -25.53
CA GLN A 16 -23.11 -19.49 -25.35
C GLN A 16 -22.81 -20.01 -23.94
N ASN A 17 -21.80 -19.44 -23.27
CA ASN A 17 -21.35 -19.86 -21.95
C ASN A 17 -21.85 -18.94 -20.82
N ASN A 18 -22.91 -18.15 -21.05
CA ASN A 18 -23.52 -17.25 -20.07
C ASN A 18 -22.52 -16.32 -19.35
N LYS A 19 -21.47 -15.87 -20.05
CA LYS A 19 -20.52 -14.90 -19.52
C LYS A 19 -21.12 -13.50 -19.67
N LYS A 20 -21.04 -12.70 -18.59
CA LYS A 20 -21.59 -11.35 -18.56
C LYS A 20 -20.63 -10.28 -19.10
N VAL A 21 -19.33 -10.53 -18.99
CA VAL A 21 -18.27 -9.58 -19.35
C VAL A 21 -17.28 -10.28 -20.27
N VAL A 22 -16.87 -9.58 -21.33
CA VAL A 22 -15.83 -10.00 -22.25
C VAL A 22 -14.84 -8.84 -22.37
N ILE A 23 -13.57 -9.12 -22.12
CA ILE A 23 -12.48 -8.17 -22.31
C ILE A 23 -11.73 -8.62 -23.55
N ILE A 24 -11.65 -7.75 -24.55
CA ILE A 24 -10.87 -7.99 -25.77
C ILE A 24 -9.57 -7.19 -25.63
N ASP A 25 -8.48 -7.90 -25.35
CA ASP A 25 -7.15 -7.32 -25.37
C ASP A 25 -6.63 -7.25 -26.82
N THR A 26 -6.03 -6.13 -27.18
CA THR A 26 -5.57 -5.85 -28.55
C THR A 26 -4.09 -5.54 -28.53
N ALA A 27 -3.38 -5.93 -29.59
CA ALA A 27 -1.96 -5.59 -29.72
C ALA A 27 -1.72 -4.08 -29.59
N GLY A 28 -0.58 -3.70 -29.02
CA GLY A 28 -0.11 -2.32 -29.00
C GLY A 28 0.06 -1.79 -30.42
N ARG A 29 -0.39 -0.56 -30.66
CA ARG A 29 -0.35 0.09 -31.98
C ARG A 29 0.24 1.48 -31.84
N LEU A 30 1.07 1.87 -32.80
CA LEU A 30 1.51 3.24 -32.92
C LEU A 30 0.44 4.05 -33.66
N ALA A 31 0.17 5.27 -33.20
CA ALA A 31 -0.81 6.15 -33.84
C ALA A 31 -0.50 6.47 -35.31
N VAL A 32 0.76 6.29 -35.71
CA VAL A 32 1.25 6.52 -37.08
C VAL A 32 1.10 5.30 -38.00
N ASP A 33 0.82 4.11 -37.47
CA ASP A 33 0.66 2.90 -38.28
C ASP A 33 -0.77 2.79 -38.81
N GLU A 34 -0.98 3.27 -40.04
CA GLU A 34 -2.27 3.26 -40.72
C GLU A 34 -2.87 1.88 -40.90
N GLN A 35 -2.04 0.87 -41.18
CA GLN A 35 -2.54 -0.49 -41.41
C GLN A 35 -3.09 -1.05 -40.10
N MET A 36 -2.34 -0.88 -39.01
CA MET A 36 -2.83 -1.25 -37.70
C MET A 36 -4.05 -0.40 -37.30
N MET A 37 -4.08 0.90 -37.53
CA MET A 37 -5.27 1.70 -37.16
C MET A 37 -6.54 1.24 -37.88
N ARG A 38 -6.46 0.91 -39.17
CA ARG A 38 -7.60 0.36 -39.93
C ARG A 38 -8.07 -0.99 -39.38
N GLU A 39 -7.15 -1.84 -38.95
CA GLU A 39 -7.50 -3.15 -38.41
C GLU A 39 -8.25 -3.02 -37.07
N ILE A 40 -7.86 -2.10 -36.18
CA ILE A 40 -8.58 -1.90 -34.92
C ILE A 40 -9.94 -1.23 -35.12
N GLU A 41 -10.05 -0.31 -36.08
CA GLU A 41 -11.35 0.25 -36.49
C GLU A 41 -12.29 -0.86 -37.00
N ALA A 42 -11.77 -1.78 -37.82
CA ALA A 42 -12.53 -2.92 -38.30
C ALA A 42 -12.99 -3.84 -37.15
N VAL A 43 -12.12 -4.11 -36.17
CA VAL A 43 -12.48 -4.87 -34.96
C VAL A 43 -13.57 -4.16 -34.17
N LYS A 44 -13.40 -2.87 -33.86
CA LYS A 44 -14.39 -2.07 -33.11
C LYS A 44 -15.74 -2.09 -33.82
N LYS A 45 -15.77 -1.85 -35.13
CA LYS A 45 -17.00 -1.85 -35.93
C LYS A 45 -17.67 -3.22 -35.94
N ALA A 46 -16.90 -4.30 -36.02
CA ALA A 46 -17.43 -5.65 -36.10
C ALA A 46 -17.99 -6.18 -34.78
N ILE A 47 -17.46 -5.74 -33.64
CA ILE A 47 -17.91 -6.20 -32.32
C ILE A 47 -18.83 -5.23 -31.58
N ASN A 48 -18.87 -3.96 -32.00
CA ASN A 48 -19.67 -2.90 -31.41
C ASN A 48 -19.60 -2.88 -29.86
N PRO A 49 -18.40 -2.63 -29.29
CA PRO A 49 -18.20 -2.78 -27.85
C PRO A 49 -18.99 -1.72 -27.08
N SER A 50 -19.49 -2.10 -25.90
CA SER A 50 -20.17 -1.17 -24.98
C SER A 50 -19.22 -0.14 -24.39
N GLU A 51 -17.94 -0.47 -24.27
CA GLU A 51 -16.91 0.36 -23.68
C GLU A 51 -15.58 0.14 -24.41
N THR A 52 -14.91 1.23 -24.77
CA THR A 52 -13.57 1.23 -25.35
C THR A 52 -12.63 1.98 -24.41
N LEU A 53 -11.60 1.31 -23.89
CA LEU A 53 -10.63 1.90 -22.97
C LEU A 53 -9.30 2.12 -23.67
N PHE A 54 -8.79 3.36 -23.61
CA PHE A 54 -7.45 3.70 -24.07
C PHE A 54 -6.46 3.57 -22.91
N VAL A 55 -5.50 2.66 -23.03
CA VAL A 55 -4.49 2.41 -22.00
C VAL A 55 -3.22 3.17 -22.35
N VAL A 56 -2.70 3.96 -21.40
CA VAL A 56 -1.55 4.82 -21.63
C VAL A 56 -0.65 4.90 -20.40
N ASP A 57 0.64 4.90 -20.65
CA ASP A 57 1.67 5.01 -19.63
C ASP A 57 1.79 6.47 -19.17
N SER A 58 1.69 6.67 -17.85
CA SER A 58 1.78 8.00 -17.24
C SER A 58 3.15 8.66 -17.41
N MET A 59 4.21 7.88 -17.68
CA MET A 59 5.55 8.39 -17.93
C MET A 59 5.75 9.00 -19.32
N THR A 60 4.89 8.69 -20.29
CA THR A 60 5.05 9.06 -21.71
C THR A 60 4.85 10.56 -21.99
N GLY A 61 4.47 11.36 -20.99
CA GLY A 61 4.53 12.83 -21.06
C GLY A 61 3.67 13.44 -22.18
N GLN A 62 4.26 14.32 -22.99
CA GLN A 62 3.55 15.05 -24.05
C GLN A 62 3.22 14.18 -25.28
N ASP A 63 4.01 13.15 -25.58
CA ASP A 63 3.77 12.26 -26.74
C ASP A 63 2.51 11.42 -26.56
N ALA A 64 2.17 11.10 -25.32
CA ALA A 64 0.91 10.44 -24.95
C ALA A 64 -0.31 11.26 -25.38
N VAL A 65 -0.21 12.59 -25.35
CA VAL A 65 -1.32 13.51 -25.65
C VAL A 65 -1.67 13.44 -27.14
N ASN A 66 -0.65 13.55 -28.00
CA ASN A 66 -0.84 13.46 -29.45
C ASN A 66 -1.34 12.07 -29.86
N THR A 67 -0.78 11.03 -29.25
CA THR A 67 -1.22 9.65 -29.48
C THR A 67 -2.69 9.49 -29.09
N ALA A 68 -3.07 9.91 -27.88
CA ALA A 68 -4.44 9.80 -27.39
C ALA A 68 -5.43 10.56 -28.29
N LYS A 69 -5.06 11.73 -28.81
CA LYS A 69 -5.86 12.48 -29.77
C LYS A 69 -6.10 11.70 -31.06
N THR A 70 -5.05 11.21 -31.71
CA THR A 70 -5.17 10.44 -32.95
C THR A 70 -5.99 9.16 -32.77
N PHE A 71 -5.81 8.46 -31.66
CA PHE A 71 -6.63 7.29 -31.33
C PHE A 71 -8.08 7.66 -31.08
N ASN A 72 -8.36 8.79 -30.43
CA ASN A 72 -9.72 9.26 -30.17
C ASN A 72 -10.43 9.71 -31.45
N ASP A 73 -9.74 10.39 -32.36
CA ASP A 73 -10.33 10.85 -33.61
C ASP A 73 -10.80 9.67 -34.49
N ARG A 74 -10.11 8.53 -34.39
CA ARG A 74 -10.41 7.31 -35.17
C ARG A 74 -11.35 6.36 -34.46
N LEU A 75 -11.04 6.03 -33.22
CA LEU A 75 -11.77 5.01 -32.47
C LEU A 75 -12.86 5.63 -31.61
N ASN A 76 -12.78 6.91 -31.24
CA ASN A 76 -13.69 7.55 -30.29
C ASN A 76 -13.90 6.68 -29.05
N PHE A 77 -12.86 6.57 -28.23
CA PHE A 77 -12.91 5.74 -27.04
C PHE A 77 -13.70 6.42 -25.91
N ASP A 78 -14.08 5.64 -24.90
CA ASP A 78 -15.06 6.02 -23.88
C ASP A 78 -14.41 6.33 -22.53
N GLY A 79 -13.19 5.83 -22.31
CA GLY A 79 -12.41 6.14 -21.12
C GLY A 79 -10.93 5.86 -21.29
N VAL A 80 -10.15 6.38 -20.32
CA VAL A 80 -8.70 6.22 -20.27
C VAL A 80 -8.31 5.41 -19.04
N VAL A 81 -7.29 4.57 -19.19
CA VAL A 81 -6.62 3.86 -18.11
C VAL A 81 -5.17 4.33 -18.06
N LEU A 82 -4.76 4.88 -16.92
CA LEU A 82 -3.38 5.33 -16.72
C LEU A 82 -2.57 4.27 -15.99
N THR A 83 -1.44 3.86 -16.56
CA THR A 83 -0.55 2.87 -15.92
C THR A 83 0.72 3.51 -15.38
N LYS A 84 1.41 2.77 -14.50
CA LYS A 84 2.71 3.14 -13.92
C LYS A 84 2.72 4.46 -13.14
N LEU A 85 1.62 4.78 -12.45
CA LEU A 85 1.55 5.98 -11.60
C LEU A 85 2.40 5.90 -10.34
N ASP A 86 3.03 4.77 -10.05
CA ASP A 86 4.06 4.61 -9.01
C ASP A 86 5.40 5.25 -9.38
N GLY A 87 5.63 5.58 -10.65
CA GLY A 87 6.81 6.33 -11.08
C GLY A 87 6.81 7.79 -10.61
N ASP A 88 7.94 8.48 -10.85
CA ASP A 88 8.15 9.90 -10.50
C ASP A 88 7.32 10.88 -11.38
N SER A 89 6.44 10.35 -12.24
CA SER A 89 5.50 11.16 -12.98
C SER A 89 4.44 11.67 -12.00
N ARG A 90 4.44 12.98 -11.72
CA ARG A 90 3.47 13.63 -10.82
C ARG A 90 2.04 13.68 -11.40
N GLY A 91 1.62 12.70 -12.20
CA GLY A 91 0.28 12.65 -12.79
C GLY A 91 0.02 13.69 -13.89
N GLY A 92 1.03 14.40 -14.38
CA GLY A 92 0.87 15.44 -15.41
C GLY A 92 0.28 14.92 -16.73
N ALA A 93 0.62 13.69 -17.13
CA ALA A 93 0.03 13.04 -18.31
C ALA A 93 -1.49 12.88 -18.20
N ALA A 94 -2.01 12.63 -16.99
CA ALA A 94 -3.45 12.52 -16.74
C ALA A 94 -4.18 13.82 -17.12
N LEU A 95 -3.63 14.95 -16.67
CA LEU A 95 -4.19 16.28 -16.93
C LEU A 95 -4.14 16.60 -18.42
N SER A 96 -2.99 16.37 -19.07
CA SER A 96 -2.82 16.68 -20.49
C SER A 96 -3.73 15.85 -21.39
N ILE A 97 -3.88 14.55 -21.12
CA ILE A 97 -4.77 13.68 -21.88
C ILE A 97 -6.23 14.08 -21.69
N ARG A 98 -6.63 14.35 -20.44
CA ARG A 98 -8.00 14.82 -20.14
C ARG A 98 -8.32 16.13 -20.84
N ALA A 99 -7.36 17.06 -20.88
CA ALA A 99 -7.55 18.38 -21.49
C ALA A 99 -7.69 18.33 -23.02
N VAL A 100 -7.03 17.38 -23.69
CA VAL A 100 -7.04 17.29 -25.16
C VAL A 100 -8.13 16.37 -25.70
N VAL A 101 -8.36 15.24 -25.02
CA VAL A 101 -9.25 14.19 -25.53
C VAL A 101 -10.65 14.28 -24.93
N GLU A 102 -10.81 15.01 -23.81
CA GLU A 102 -12.08 15.20 -23.13
C GLU A 102 -12.82 13.90 -22.77
N LYS A 103 -12.08 12.79 -22.60
CA LYS A 103 -12.61 11.52 -22.08
C LYS A 103 -12.31 11.32 -20.59
N PRO A 104 -13.16 10.61 -19.83
CA PRO A 104 -12.92 10.36 -18.42
C PRO A 104 -11.78 9.36 -18.23
N ILE A 105 -10.94 9.59 -17.22
CA ILE A 105 -10.02 8.56 -16.74
C ILE A 105 -10.82 7.69 -15.78
N LYS A 106 -10.85 6.37 -16.05
CA LYS A 106 -11.67 5.41 -15.28
C LYS A 106 -10.84 4.64 -14.25
N PHE A 107 -9.64 4.25 -14.65
CA PHE A 107 -8.76 3.42 -13.83
C PHE A 107 -7.34 3.94 -13.82
N ILE A 108 -6.63 3.57 -12.75
CA ILE A 108 -5.20 3.82 -12.58
C ILE A 108 -4.50 2.54 -12.14
N SER A 109 -3.25 2.36 -12.55
CA SER A 109 -2.38 1.32 -12.03
C SER A 109 -1.14 1.95 -11.39
N THR A 110 -0.83 1.52 -10.17
CA THR A 110 0.34 1.95 -9.38
C THR A 110 1.34 0.81 -9.19
N GLY A 111 1.41 -0.13 -10.14
CA GLY A 111 2.31 -1.26 -10.07
C GLY A 111 1.92 -2.39 -11.02
N GLU A 112 2.72 -3.45 -11.03
CA GLU A 112 2.61 -4.55 -11.99
C GLU A 112 1.65 -5.67 -11.56
N LYS A 113 1.31 -5.74 -10.27
CA LYS A 113 0.45 -6.80 -9.72
C LYS A 113 -1.03 -6.49 -9.97
N MET A 114 -1.87 -7.53 -9.96
CA MET A 114 -3.32 -7.39 -10.19
C MET A 114 -4.00 -6.48 -9.15
N GLU A 115 -3.48 -6.46 -7.92
CA GLU A 115 -4.00 -5.64 -6.83
C GLU A 115 -3.64 -4.15 -6.98
N ALA A 116 -2.77 -3.80 -7.93
CA ALA A 116 -2.32 -2.44 -8.15
C ALA A 116 -3.22 -1.63 -9.10
N LEU A 117 -4.27 -2.25 -9.65
CA LEU A 117 -5.30 -1.57 -10.46
C LEU A 117 -6.41 -1.03 -9.54
N ASP A 118 -6.62 0.28 -9.57
CA ASP A 118 -7.62 0.98 -8.76
C ASP A 118 -8.47 1.94 -9.61
N LEU A 119 -9.60 2.39 -9.06
CA LEU A 119 -10.44 3.41 -9.66
C LEU A 119 -9.72 4.77 -9.65
N PHE A 120 -9.97 5.57 -10.69
CA PHE A 120 -9.45 6.93 -10.74
C PHE A 120 -10.31 7.86 -9.88
N TYR A 121 -9.67 8.54 -8.93
CA TYR A 121 -10.29 9.59 -8.11
C TYR A 121 -9.62 10.94 -8.41
N PRO A 122 -10.33 11.90 -9.06
CA PRO A 122 -9.77 13.19 -9.43
C PRO A 122 -9.17 13.96 -8.25
N ASP A 123 -9.85 13.96 -7.10
CA ASP A 123 -9.41 14.69 -5.90
C ASP A 123 -8.07 14.17 -5.37
N ARG A 124 -7.89 12.84 -5.34
CA ARG A 124 -6.63 12.20 -4.92
C ARG A 124 -5.50 12.53 -5.90
N MET A 125 -5.80 12.51 -7.20
CA MET A 125 -4.81 12.86 -8.22
C MET A 125 -4.39 14.34 -8.12
N ALA A 126 -5.34 15.25 -7.91
CA ALA A 126 -5.06 16.66 -7.71
C ALA A 126 -4.18 16.90 -6.47
N GLN A 127 -4.49 16.25 -5.34
CA GLN A 127 -3.67 16.32 -4.13
C GLN A 127 -2.25 15.79 -4.36
N ARG A 128 -2.11 14.69 -5.13
CA ARG A 128 -0.80 14.14 -5.49
C ARG A 128 0.01 15.09 -6.38
N ILE A 129 -0.62 15.70 -7.38
CA ILE A 129 0.01 16.74 -8.24
C ILE A 129 0.48 17.93 -7.40
N LEU A 130 -0.35 18.39 -6.47
CA LEU A 130 -0.08 19.54 -5.61
C LEU A 130 0.94 19.22 -4.48
N GLY A 131 1.43 17.99 -4.39
CA GLY A 131 2.34 17.57 -3.31
C GLY A 131 1.68 17.52 -1.93
N MET A 132 0.35 17.60 -1.86
CA MET A 132 -0.44 17.47 -0.62
C MET A 132 -0.84 16.02 -0.32
N GLY A 133 -0.55 15.10 -1.25
CA GLY A 133 -0.90 13.67 -1.16
C GLY A 133 -0.27 12.92 0.03
N ASP A 134 0.83 13.44 0.60
CA ASP A 134 1.46 12.83 1.78
C ASP A 134 0.70 13.10 3.07
N VAL A 135 -0.13 14.14 3.17
CA VAL A 135 -0.81 14.47 4.44
C VAL A 135 -2.20 13.85 4.52
N ILE A 136 -2.90 13.76 3.38
CA ILE A 136 -4.28 13.24 3.34
C ILE A 136 -4.30 11.71 3.19
N SER A 137 -3.36 11.10 2.45
CA SER A 137 -3.28 9.62 2.40
C SER A 137 -2.87 9.02 3.74
N LEU A 138 -2.08 9.74 4.54
CA LEU A 138 -1.75 9.40 5.92
C LEU A 138 -2.98 9.43 6.85
N VAL A 139 -3.90 10.36 6.61
CA VAL A 139 -5.15 10.48 7.38
C VAL A 139 -6.20 9.47 6.89
N GLU A 140 -6.32 9.22 5.59
CA GLU A 140 -7.26 8.23 5.03
C GLU A 140 -6.83 6.78 5.31
N ARG A 141 -5.53 6.44 5.20
CA ARG A 141 -5.01 5.13 5.61
C ARG A 141 -5.07 4.95 7.13
N ALA A 142 -4.89 6.01 7.91
CA ALA A 142 -5.16 5.96 9.35
C ALA A 142 -6.66 5.78 9.63
N GLN A 143 -7.56 6.37 8.87
CA GLN A 143 -9.01 6.24 9.12
C GLN A 143 -9.59 4.90 8.67
N GLN A 144 -9.05 4.26 7.63
CA GLN A 144 -9.54 2.95 7.18
C GLN A 144 -9.07 1.76 8.04
N GLN A 145 -8.06 1.96 8.90
CA GLN A 145 -7.44 0.88 9.67
C GLN A 145 -7.56 1.01 11.18
N PHE A 146 -8.17 2.09 11.69
CA PHE A 146 -8.56 2.20 13.09
C PHE A 146 -9.97 1.64 13.27
N ASP A 147 -10.04 0.36 13.61
CA ASP A 147 -11.22 -0.19 14.27
C ASP A 147 -11.32 0.51 15.64
N GLU A 148 -12.18 1.52 15.74
CA GLU A 148 -12.35 2.31 16.97
C GLU A 148 -12.62 1.41 18.19
N ASP A 149 -13.27 0.28 17.98
CA ASP A 149 -13.62 -0.67 19.03
C ASP A 149 -12.42 -1.51 19.46
N GLU A 150 -11.55 -1.89 18.52
CA GLU A 150 -10.28 -2.55 18.83
C GLU A 150 -9.32 -1.60 19.55
N ALA A 151 -9.22 -0.34 19.09
CA ALA A 151 -8.43 0.70 19.74
C ALA A 151 -8.94 0.99 21.17
N LYS A 152 -10.26 1.06 21.38
CA LYS A 152 -10.86 1.23 22.73
C LYS A 152 -10.56 0.03 23.63
N ARG A 153 -10.64 -1.20 23.12
CA ARG A 153 -10.35 -2.44 23.87
C ARG A 153 -8.88 -2.50 24.29
N ILE A 154 -7.97 -2.22 23.36
CA ILE A 154 -6.53 -2.20 23.62
C ILE A 154 -6.18 -1.11 24.62
N ASN A 155 -6.71 0.11 24.45
CA ASN A 155 -6.52 1.20 25.41
C ASN A 155 -7.04 0.85 26.81
N ALA A 156 -8.19 0.18 26.92
CA ALA A 156 -8.72 -0.29 28.20
C ALA A 156 -7.81 -1.34 28.87
N LYS A 157 -7.24 -2.26 28.09
CA LYS A 157 -6.28 -3.26 28.60
C LYS A 157 -4.93 -2.65 28.99
N ILE A 158 -4.40 -1.73 28.18
CA ILE A 158 -3.17 -0.98 28.48
C ILE A 158 -3.34 -0.21 29.79
N ARG A 159 -4.47 0.49 29.95
CA ARG A 159 -4.82 1.20 31.21
C ARG A 159 -4.81 0.28 32.42
N LYS A 160 -5.25 -0.97 32.26
CA LYS A 160 -5.26 -2.01 33.29
C LYS A 160 -3.95 -2.80 33.42
N ASN A 161 -2.90 -2.47 32.66
CA ASN A 161 -1.62 -3.21 32.58
C ASN A 161 -1.77 -4.69 32.18
N GLN A 162 -2.84 -5.05 31.46
CA GLN A 162 -3.17 -6.42 31.06
C GLN A 162 -2.76 -6.70 29.61
N PHE A 163 -1.56 -6.28 29.23
CA PHE A 163 -1.03 -6.54 27.89
C PHE A 163 -0.48 -7.98 27.82
N ASP A 164 -1.03 -8.79 26.92
CA ASP A 164 -0.75 -10.23 26.80
C ASP A 164 -0.21 -10.62 25.40
N PHE A 165 0.12 -11.91 25.18
CA PHE A 165 0.66 -12.36 23.88
C PHE A 165 -0.38 -12.40 22.76
N ASN A 166 -1.69 -12.42 23.06
CA ASN A 166 -2.73 -12.31 22.03
C ASN A 166 -2.77 -10.89 21.49
N ASP A 167 -2.67 -9.91 22.38
CA ASP A 167 -2.59 -8.49 21.99
C ASP A 167 -1.32 -8.23 21.18
N PHE A 168 -0.19 -8.82 21.58
CA PHE A 168 1.06 -8.72 20.83
C PHE A 168 0.97 -9.34 19.43
N LEU A 169 0.38 -10.52 19.30
CA LEU A 169 0.18 -11.17 18.01
C LEU A 169 -0.73 -10.33 17.09
N GLY A 170 -1.81 -9.77 17.62
CA GLY A 170 -2.70 -8.89 16.85
C GLY A 170 -1.98 -7.65 16.32
N GLN A 171 -1.11 -7.04 17.13
CA GLN A 171 -0.28 -5.90 16.68
C GLN A 171 0.71 -6.29 15.58
N LEU A 172 1.35 -7.47 15.69
CA LEU A 172 2.24 -7.97 14.63
C LEU A 172 1.49 -8.24 13.33
N GLU A 173 0.28 -8.82 13.41
CA GLU A 173 -0.57 -9.06 12.24
C GLU A 173 -1.04 -7.75 11.60
N GLN A 174 -1.33 -6.70 12.38
CA GLN A 174 -1.64 -5.37 11.87
C GLN A 174 -0.45 -4.76 11.11
N ILE A 175 0.76 -4.83 11.67
CA ILE A 175 1.99 -4.34 11.01
C ILE A 175 2.23 -5.10 9.70
N LYS A 176 2.04 -6.42 9.70
CA LYS A 176 2.15 -7.25 8.49
C LYS A 176 1.12 -6.88 7.42
N LYS A 177 -0.12 -6.54 7.82
CA LYS A 177 -1.17 -6.07 6.91
C LYS A 177 -0.89 -4.68 6.32
N MET A 178 -0.12 -3.85 7.02
CA MET A 178 0.28 -2.52 6.54
C MET A 178 1.34 -2.57 5.42
N GLY A 179 1.99 -3.72 5.20
CA GLY A 179 2.96 -3.91 4.13
C GLY A 179 4.37 -3.39 4.45
N ASN A 180 5.23 -3.49 3.45
CA ASN A 180 6.70 -3.43 3.48
C ASN A 180 7.29 -2.54 4.59
N LEU A 181 7.97 -3.14 5.58
CA LEU A 181 8.61 -2.42 6.71
C LEU A 181 9.54 -1.28 6.25
N LYS A 182 10.07 -1.41 5.04
CA LYS A 182 10.92 -0.42 4.39
C LYS A 182 10.26 0.97 4.29
N ASP A 183 8.95 1.01 4.02
CA ASP A 183 8.22 2.26 3.87
C ASP A 183 7.93 2.89 5.25
N LEU A 184 7.59 2.09 6.25
CA LEU A 184 7.35 2.56 7.63
C LEU A 184 8.62 3.09 8.30
N VAL A 185 9.76 2.43 8.09
CA VAL A 185 11.07 2.90 8.57
C VAL A 185 11.51 4.17 7.83
N GLY A 186 11.20 4.27 6.53
CA GLY A 186 11.45 5.47 5.72
C GLY A 186 10.75 6.72 6.25
N MET A 187 9.69 6.56 7.05
CA MET A 187 8.93 7.65 7.67
C MET A 187 9.50 8.11 9.02
N ILE A 188 10.49 7.43 9.60
CA ILE A 188 11.11 7.80 10.89
C ILE A 188 12.21 8.86 10.64
N PRO A 189 12.06 10.09 11.17
CA PRO A 189 13.08 11.14 10.98
C PRO A 189 14.44 10.71 11.55
N GLY A 190 15.46 10.67 10.70
CA GLY A 190 16.83 10.30 11.08
C GLY A 190 17.20 8.82 10.91
N ALA A 191 16.23 7.93 10.68
CA ALA A 191 16.49 6.49 10.49
C ALA A 191 16.94 6.13 9.06
N SER A 192 16.63 6.96 8.05
CA SER A 192 16.99 6.69 6.65
C SER A 192 18.50 6.57 6.39
N LYS A 193 19.34 7.20 7.22
CA LYS A 193 20.81 7.10 7.09
C LYS A 193 21.41 5.80 7.65
N MET A 194 20.71 5.12 8.56
CA MET A 194 21.21 3.92 9.23
C MET A 194 20.74 2.61 8.57
N MET A 195 19.76 2.66 7.65
CA MET A 195 19.13 1.45 7.08
C MET A 195 19.35 1.28 5.57
N LYS A 196 20.28 2.02 4.95
CA LYS A 196 20.59 1.88 3.51
C LYS A 196 21.02 0.46 3.11
N ASP A 197 21.57 -0.31 4.05
CA ASP A 197 22.16 -1.62 3.81
C ASP A 197 21.50 -2.75 4.63
N VAL A 198 20.32 -2.53 5.21
CA VAL A 198 19.60 -3.56 5.99
C VAL A 198 18.45 -4.10 5.15
N GLU A 199 18.64 -5.29 4.56
CA GLU A 199 17.54 -6.08 4.01
C GLU A 199 16.66 -6.57 5.16
N ILE A 200 15.48 -5.96 5.32
CA ILE A 200 14.47 -6.44 6.24
C ILE A 200 13.66 -7.49 5.47
N ASP A 201 13.89 -8.75 5.78
CA ASP A 201 13.14 -9.89 5.23
C ASP A 201 11.65 -9.78 5.62
N ASP A 202 10.75 -9.90 4.63
CA ASP A 202 9.30 -9.96 4.85
C ASP A 202 8.92 -11.15 5.78
N ASP A 203 9.79 -12.15 5.87
CA ASP A 203 9.64 -13.34 6.71
C ASP A 203 10.18 -13.20 8.14
N ALA A 204 10.73 -12.04 8.51
CA ALA A 204 11.33 -11.81 9.83
C ALA A 204 10.36 -12.05 11.01
N PHE A 205 9.04 -11.92 10.77
CA PHE A 205 8.00 -12.13 11.77
C PHE A 205 7.47 -13.57 11.85
N LYS A 206 7.71 -14.42 10.84
CA LYS A 206 7.22 -15.81 10.83
C LYS A 206 7.72 -16.63 12.02
N PRO A 207 9.00 -16.54 12.45
CA PRO A 207 9.47 -17.26 13.63
C PRO A 207 8.75 -16.81 14.91
N VAL A 208 8.50 -15.50 15.04
CA VAL A 208 7.79 -14.92 16.19
C VAL A 208 6.35 -15.41 16.26
N GLU A 209 5.62 -15.35 15.14
CA GLU A 209 4.26 -15.90 15.06
C GLU A 209 4.22 -17.37 15.44
N SER A 210 5.17 -18.16 14.93
CA SER A 210 5.24 -19.60 15.17
C SER A 210 5.46 -19.92 16.65
N ILE A 211 6.33 -19.17 17.34
CA ILE A 211 6.56 -19.33 18.79
C ILE A 211 5.29 -19.01 19.59
N ILE A 212 4.60 -17.91 19.26
CA ILE A 212 3.36 -17.52 19.96
C ILE A 212 2.24 -18.54 19.67
N LYS A 213 2.14 -19.03 18.43
CA LYS A 213 1.17 -20.05 18.03
C LYS A 213 1.39 -21.38 18.77
N SER A 214 2.63 -21.69 19.17
CA SER A 214 2.98 -22.86 19.99
C SER A 214 2.65 -22.72 21.49
N MET A 215 2.23 -21.53 21.95
CA MET A 215 1.75 -21.33 23.32
C MET A 215 0.31 -21.81 23.51
N THR A 216 0.02 -22.34 24.69
CA THR A 216 -1.34 -22.63 25.14
C THR A 216 -2.13 -21.33 25.39
N LYS A 217 -3.46 -21.40 25.40
CA LYS A 217 -4.32 -20.24 25.67
C LYS A 217 -4.00 -19.54 27.00
N GLN A 218 -3.68 -20.33 28.04
CA GLN A 218 -3.30 -19.81 29.35
C GLN A 218 -1.97 -19.08 29.32
N GLU A 219 -0.97 -19.64 28.65
CA GLU A 219 0.34 -19.01 28.49
C GLU A 219 0.29 -17.72 27.68
N ARG A 220 -0.61 -17.63 26.69
CA ARG A 220 -0.80 -16.38 25.95
C ARG A 220 -1.43 -15.28 26.79
N ALA A 221 -2.44 -15.63 27.59
CA ALA A 221 -3.15 -14.69 28.46
C ALA A 221 -2.32 -14.29 29.70
N GLN A 222 -1.41 -15.15 30.16
CA GLN A 222 -0.55 -14.93 31.32
C GLN A 222 0.92 -15.17 30.96
N PRO A 223 1.60 -14.13 30.41
CA PRO A 223 2.99 -14.22 29.99
C PRO A 223 3.97 -14.64 31.10
N ASP A 224 3.63 -14.31 32.34
CA ASP A 224 4.47 -14.57 33.52
C ASP A 224 4.57 -16.08 33.84
N LEU A 225 3.71 -16.93 33.24
CA LEU A 225 3.79 -18.39 33.37
C LEU A 225 4.96 -19.03 32.59
N ILE A 226 5.57 -18.31 31.64
CA ILE A 226 6.60 -18.84 30.75
C ILE A 226 7.95 -18.98 31.46
N ASN A 227 8.15 -20.16 32.05
CA ASN A 227 9.43 -20.58 32.65
C ASN A 227 10.37 -21.28 31.65
N GLY A 228 11.58 -21.60 32.09
CA GLY A 228 12.61 -22.22 31.22
C GLY A 228 12.23 -23.60 30.64
N SER A 229 11.36 -24.37 31.30
CA SER A 229 10.84 -25.64 30.76
C SER A 229 9.86 -25.38 29.62
N ARG A 230 8.93 -24.43 29.82
CA ARG A 230 7.98 -24.01 28.77
C ARG A 230 8.70 -23.42 27.56
N ARG A 231 9.77 -22.63 27.76
CA ARG A 231 10.58 -22.10 26.65
C ARG A 231 11.20 -23.20 25.78
N ARG A 232 11.70 -24.28 26.39
CA ARG A 232 12.21 -25.45 25.67
C ARG A 232 11.10 -26.15 24.86
N ARG A 233 9.92 -26.31 25.45
CA ARG A 233 8.75 -26.87 24.75
C ARG A 233 8.31 -25.99 23.58
N LEU A 234 8.30 -24.67 23.76
CA LEU A 234 7.96 -23.71 22.71
C LEU A 234 8.93 -23.80 21.55
N ALA A 235 10.24 -23.77 21.82
CA ALA A 235 11.29 -23.92 20.81
C ALA A 235 11.08 -25.18 19.95
N ALA A 236 10.86 -26.33 20.59
CA ALA A 236 10.56 -27.59 19.90
C ALA A 236 9.25 -27.54 19.10
N GLY A 237 8.20 -26.91 19.63
CA GLY A 237 6.89 -26.82 18.97
C GLY A 237 6.85 -25.84 17.80
N SER A 238 7.67 -24.79 17.81
CA SER A 238 7.75 -23.79 16.73
C SER A 238 8.86 -24.06 15.72
N GLY A 239 9.69 -25.09 15.91
CA GLY A 239 10.84 -25.37 15.05
C GLY A 239 11.95 -24.29 15.14
N THR A 240 12.04 -23.60 16.28
CA THR A 240 12.99 -22.50 16.52
C THR A 240 13.95 -22.84 17.64
N ASP A 241 15.06 -22.11 17.77
CA ASP A 241 15.98 -22.29 18.88
C ASP A 241 15.50 -21.59 20.17
N ILE A 242 15.96 -22.08 21.33
CA ILE A 242 15.71 -21.50 22.65
C ILE A 242 16.18 -20.05 22.73
N GLN A 243 17.24 -19.68 21.99
CA GLN A 243 17.72 -18.30 21.91
C GLN A 243 16.68 -17.37 21.30
N GLN A 244 15.99 -17.82 20.24
CA GLN A 244 14.93 -17.04 19.58
C GLN A 244 13.73 -16.87 20.50
N VAL A 245 13.36 -17.92 21.26
CA VAL A 245 12.31 -17.82 22.29
C VAL A 245 12.71 -16.83 23.38
N ASN A 246 13.95 -16.84 23.85
CA ASN A 246 14.43 -15.89 24.85
C ASN A 246 14.45 -14.45 24.33
N ALA A 247 14.84 -14.24 23.08
CA ALA A 247 14.81 -12.94 22.43
C ALA A 247 13.38 -12.38 22.35
N LEU A 248 12.42 -13.22 21.95
CA LEU A 248 11.00 -12.86 21.93
C LEU A 248 10.50 -12.46 23.33
N MET A 249 10.81 -13.25 24.37
CA MET A 249 10.41 -12.93 25.74
C MET A 249 10.96 -11.58 26.20
N LYS A 250 12.20 -11.26 25.81
CA LYS A 250 12.82 -9.96 26.10
C LYS A 250 12.12 -8.82 25.37
N GLN A 251 11.90 -8.96 24.06
CA GLN A 251 11.19 -7.96 23.25
C GLN A 251 9.79 -7.67 23.79
N PHE A 252 9.05 -8.72 24.17
CA PHE A 252 7.73 -8.60 24.76
C PHE A 252 7.76 -7.85 26.11
N GLU A 253 8.72 -8.16 26.97
CA GLU A 253 8.85 -7.49 28.27
C GLU A 253 9.29 -6.02 28.12
N ASP A 254 10.17 -5.72 27.17
CA ASP A 254 10.58 -4.34 26.88
C ASP A 254 9.39 -3.52 26.35
N MET A 255 8.54 -4.12 25.51
CA MET A 255 7.30 -3.49 25.07
C MET A 255 6.29 -3.32 26.20
N ARG A 256 6.13 -4.31 27.10
CA ARG A 256 5.31 -4.15 28.33
C ARG A 256 5.81 -3.00 29.20
N LYS A 257 7.13 -2.84 29.37
CA LYS A 257 7.72 -1.73 30.12
C LYS A 257 7.48 -0.39 29.45
N MET A 258 7.60 -0.31 28.12
CA MET A 258 7.30 0.89 27.36
C MET A 258 5.82 1.28 27.52
N MET A 259 4.91 0.33 27.36
CA MET A 259 3.46 0.54 27.55
C MET A 259 3.11 0.99 28.96
N ARG A 260 3.73 0.40 29.99
CA ARG A 260 3.58 0.84 31.39
C ARG A 260 4.07 2.28 31.59
N THR A 261 5.21 2.63 30.99
CA THR A 261 5.78 3.99 31.06
C THR A 261 4.88 5.00 30.35
N MET A 262 4.35 4.65 29.18
CA MET A 262 3.43 5.49 28.42
C MET A 262 2.10 5.69 29.15
N ASN A 263 1.53 4.64 29.76
CA ASN A 263 0.32 4.74 30.57
C ASN A 263 0.54 5.62 31.81
N LYS A 264 1.70 5.48 32.49
CA LYS A 264 2.07 6.38 33.59
C LYS A 264 2.20 7.83 33.14
N MET A 265 2.86 8.09 32.01
CA MET A 265 3.07 9.43 31.47
C MET A 265 1.76 10.06 30.94
N SER A 266 0.84 9.27 30.39
CA SER A 266 -0.50 9.70 29.97
C SER A 266 -1.41 10.07 31.15
N GLN A 267 -1.20 9.46 32.32
CA GLN A 267 -1.98 9.76 33.53
C GLN A 267 -1.44 10.96 34.32
N THR A 268 -0.20 11.40 34.09
CA THR A 268 0.35 12.61 34.72
C THR A 268 -0.16 13.86 33.99
N LYS A 269 -0.85 14.77 34.70
CA LYS A 269 -1.22 16.10 34.19
C LYS A 269 0.04 16.84 33.68
N GLY A 270 0.22 16.88 32.35
CA GLY A 270 1.37 17.51 31.68
C GLY A 270 2.22 16.58 30.81
N GLY A 271 2.02 15.26 30.85
CA GLY A 271 2.83 14.31 30.06
C GLY A 271 2.69 14.48 28.53
N MET A 272 1.50 14.87 28.06
CA MET A 272 1.26 15.20 26.64
C MET A 272 2.03 16.45 26.21
N ALA A 273 2.19 17.43 27.11
CA ALA A 273 2.95 18.66 26.84
C ALA A 273 4.47 18.42 26.87
N GLN A 274 4.96 17.50 27.72
CA GLN A 274 6.35 17.06 27.73
C GLN A 274 6.71 16.24 26.48
N MET A 275 5.79 15.39 25.99
CA MET A 275 5.96 14.65 24.75
C MET A 275 6.04 15.59 23.53
N ALA A 276 5.17 16.60 23.47
CA ALA A 276 5.23 17.64 22.44
C ALA A 276 6.54 18.46 22.50
N LYS A 277 7.08 18.69 23.70
CA LYS A 277 8.36 19.41 23.89
C LYS A 277 9.57 18.57 23.48
N MET A 278 9.53 17.26 23.69
CA MET A 278 10.62 16.33 23.32
C MET A 278 10.61 16.01 21.82
N MET A 279 9.43 15.89 21.20
CA MET A 279 9.26 15.77 19.75
C MET A 279 9.50 17.11 19.01
N GLY A 280 9.17 18.24 19.63
CA GLY A 280 9.40 19.58 19.08
C GLY A 280 10.87 20.03 19.13
N GLY A 281 11.68 19.49 20.06
CA GLY A 281 13.09 19.82 20.21
C GLY A 281 14.01 19.26 19.11
N MET A 282 13.52 18.32 18.29
CA MET A 282 14.30 17.70 17.20
C MET A 282 14.06 18.35 15.83
N LYS A 283 13.11 19.30 15.72
CA LYS A 283 12.75 19.98 14.47
C LYS A 283 13.29 21.41 14.36
N GLY A 284 14.16 21.84 15.28
CA GLY A 284 14.63 23.23 15.41
C GLY A 284 16.15 23.44 15.47
N GLY A 285 16.95 22.45 15.07
CA GLY A 285 18.42 22.58 15.01
C GLY A 285 18.89 23.26 13.73
N GLY A 286 18.51 24.52 13.52
CA GLY A 286 19.12 25.37 12.49
C GLY A 286 20.60 25.57 12.80
N MET A 287 21.45 25.33 11.78
CA MET A 287 22.87 25.67 11.76
C MET A 287 23.13 27.07 12.36
N PRO A 288 23.97 27.18 13.42
CA PRO A 288 24.49 28.47 13.85
C PRO A 288 25.65 28.90 12.93
N GLY A 289 25.39 29.94 12.13
CA GLY A 289 26.31 31.04 11.89
C GLY A 289 27.69 30.72 11.33
N MET A 290 27.81 30.71 10.00
CA MET A 290 29.05 31.09 9.32
C MET A 290 29.23 32.61 9.54
N GLY A 291 30.22 32.97 10.36
CA GLY A 291 30.54 34.34 10.71
C GLY A 291 31.07 35.11 9.50
N ARG A 292 30.68 36.39 9.44
CA ARG A 292 31.38 37.42 8.69
C ARG A 292 32.81 37.55 9.20
N ARG A 293 33.79 37.27 8.35
CA ARG A 293 34.92 38.16 8.00
C ARG A 293 35.75 37.52 6.90
#